data_AF-A0A2N6EE01-F1
#
_entry.id   AF-A0A2N6EE01-F1
#
_cell.length_a   1.000
_cell.length_b   1.000
_cell.length_c   1.000
_cell.angle_alpha   90.00
_cell.angle_beta   90.00
_cell.angle_gamma   90.00
#
_symmetry.space_group_name_H-M   'P 1'
#
loop_
_entity.id
_entity.type
_entity.pdbx_description
1 polymer ?
#
loop_
_entity_poly.entity_id
_entity_poly.type
_entity_poly.pdbx_seq_one_letter_code
_entity_poly.pdbx_strand_id
1 'polypeptide(L)'
;MGKSRTAKASFLKKVFILTHCSGLVAGMLFPLVATPIVGPAARSLPFVISCLAMGLVLGAFLYLFIRTTLKRHLRLQLEVLGPLTGEGALKDESFEGLHGALESSVSQVQNLVQAILSTLDRQDPHFEVLAANSSYLSERAQEGLDAAHRSNQDVKAMEEKQQE
;
A
#
# COMPACT_ATOMS: atom_id res chain seq x y z
N MET A 1 7.57 10.53 -13.90
CA MET A 1 7.75 9.07 -14.15
C MET A 1 9.20 8.61 -14.41
N GLY A 2 10.20 9.48 -14.61
CA GLY A 2 11.60 9.05 -14.90
C GLY A 2 12.45 8.67 -13.67
N LYS A 3 12.30 9.36 -12.53
CA LYS A 3 13.20 9.20 -11.36
C LYS A 3 13.14 7.82 -10.69
N SER A 4 11.96 7.18 -10.63
CA SER A 4 11.83 5.89 -9.94
C SER A 4 12.44 4.74 -10.76
N ARG A 5 12.34 4.77 -12.10
CA ARG A 5 12.98 3.76 -12.97
C ARG A 5 14.51 3.78 -12.85
N THR A 6 15.13 4.96 -12.76
CA THR A 6 16.60 5.09 -12.65
C THR A 6 17.13 4.57 -11.31
N ALA A 7 16.43 4.85 -10.20
CA ALA A 7 16.79 4.33 -8.88
C ALA A 7 16.62 2.79 -8.79
N LYS A 8 15.61 2.24 -9.47
CA LYS A 8 15.30 0.80 -9.48
C LYS A 8 16.25 -0.01 -10.35
N ALA A 9 16.60 0.49 -11.53
CA ALA A 9 17.70 -0.06 -12.34
C ALA A 9 19.03 0.01 -11.58
N SER A 10 19.22 1.03 -10.74
CA SER A 10 20.39 1.12 -9.86
C SER A 10 20.41 0.01 -8.80
N PHE A 11 19.28 -0.39 -8.23
CA PHE A 11 19.22 -1.47 -7.24
C PHE A 11 19.58 -2.84 -7.83
N LEU A 12 18.93 -3.26 -8.94
CA LEU A 12 19.27 -4.54 -9.58
C LEU A 12 20.73 -4.56 -10.05
N LYS A 13 21.23 -3.43 -10.57
CA LYS A 13 22.64 -3.29 -10.97
C LYS A 13 23.60 -3.40 -9.78
N LYS A 14 23.25 -2.81 -8.62
CA LYS A 14 24.04 -2.94 -7.38
C LYS A 14 24.06 -4.38 -6.87
N VAL A 15 22.91 -5.05 -6.86
CA VAL A 15 22.82 -6.46 -6.44
C VAL A 15 23.63 -7.35 -7.38
N PHE A 16 23.52 -7.14 -8.69
CA PHE A 16 24.32 -7.86 -9.69
C PHE A 16 25.83 -7.69 -9.46
N ILE A 17 26.29 -6.44 -9.27
CA ILE A 17 27.70 -6.16 -9.01
C ILE A 17 28.14 -6.83 -7.71
N LEU A 18 27.33 -6.74 -6.65
CA LEU A 18 27.67 -7.28 -5.33
C LEU A 18 27.75 -8.82 -5.34
N THR A 19 26.82 -9.52 -6.01
CA THR A 19 26.86 -10.98 -6.10
C THR A 19 28.00 -11.49 -6.96
N HIS A 20 28.34 -10.79 -8.05
CA HIS A 20 29.48 -11.19 -8.89
C HIS A 20 30.82 -10.85 -8.24
N CYS A 21 30.94 -9.70 -7.57
CA CYS A 21 32.13 -9.35 -6.80
C CYS A 21 32.36 -10.32 -5.63
N SER A 22 31.31 -10.69 -4.88
CA SER A 22 31.44 -11.67 -3.80
C SER A 22 31.81 -13.05 -4.32
N GLY A 23 31.23 -13.50 -5.44
CA GLY A 23 31.63 -14.74 -6.11
C GLY A 23 33.08 -14.74 -6.59
N LEU A 24 33.58 -13.60 -7.10
CA LEU A 24 34.96 -13.43 -7.55
C LEU A 24 35.94 -13.39 -6.37
N VAL A 25 35.60 -12.68 -5.29
CA VAL A 25 36.39 -12.66 -4.04
C VAL A 25 36.43 -14.06 -3.43
N ALA A 26 35.30 -14.77 -3.38
CA ALA A 26 35.26 -16.15 -2.88
C ALA A 26 36.11 -17.08 -3.75
N GLY A 27 36.01 -17.00 -5.08
CA GLY A 27 36.81 -17.79 -6.02
C GLY A 27 38.31 -17.47 -5.96
N MET A 28 38.68 -16.25 -5.57
CA MET A 28 40.08 -15.85 -5.37
C MET A 28 40.65 -16.29 -4.02
N LEU A 29 39.83 -16.30 -2.96
CA LEU A 29 40.22 -16.75 -1.62
C LEU A 29 40.24 -18.27 -1.49
N PHE A 30 39.41 -18.98 -2.25
CA PHE A 30 39.28 -20.43 -2.15
C PHE A 30 40.58 -21.21 -2.41
N PRO A 31 41.44 -20.86 -3.39
CA PRO A 31 42.76 -21.48 -3.55
C PRO A 31 43.69 -21.32 -2.32
N LEU A 32 43.59 -20.20 -1.59
CA LEU A 32 44.34 -19.98 -0.33
C LEU A 32 43.80 -20.81 0.84
N VAL A 33 42.48 -21.04 0.88
CA VAL A 33 41.86 -21.86 1.93
C VAL A 33 41.99 -23.35 1.61
N ALA A 34 42.03 -23.72 0.33
CA ALA A 34 42.16 -25.11 -0.13
C ALA A 34 43.62 -25.60 -0.14
N THR A 35 44.61 -24.72 0.00
CA THR A 35 46.04 -25.07 0.01
C THR A 35 46.42 -26.15 1.05
N PRO A 36 45.93 -26.13 2.31
CA PRO A 36 46.22 -27.20 3.27
C PRO A 36 45.62 -28.57 2.91
N ILE A 37 44.59 -28.62 2.05
CA ILE A 37 43.88 -29.86 1.70
C ILE A 37 44.41 -30.45 0.38
N VAL A 38 44.62 -29.60 -0.62
CA VAL A 38 44.97 -29.99 -2.01
C VAL A 38 46.48 -29.90 -2.27
N GLY A 39 47.24 -29.29 -1.35
CA GLY A 39 48.68 -29.15 -1.46
C GLY A 39 49.12 -28.16 -2.55
N PRO A 40 50.35 -28.27 -3.10
CA PRO A 40 50.91 -27.32 -4.07
C PRO A 40 50.10 -27.16 -5.36
N ALA A 41 49.31 -28.18 -5.72
CA ALA A 41 48.43 -28.17 -6.88
C ALA A 41 47.35 -27.08 -6.81
N ALA A 42 47.01 -26.58 -5.62
CA ALA A 42 46.08 -25.48 -5.41
C ALA A 42 46.56 -24.13 -5.98
N ARG A 43 47.88 -23.97 -6.22
CA ARG A 43 48.44 -22.77 -6.87
C ARG A 43 48.61 -22.91 -8.38
N SER A 44 48.23 -24.04 -8.95
CA SER A 44 48.30 -24.20 -10.41
C SER A 44 47.33 -23.22 -11.08
N LEU A 45 47.83 -22.52 -12.10
CA LEU A 45 47.04 -21.63 -12.96
C LEU A 45 45.69 -22.23 -13.40
N PRO A 46 45.61 -23.49 -13.88
CA PRO A 46 44.33 -24.09 -14.25
C PRO A 46 43.36 -24.24 -13.07
N PHE A 47 43.85 -24.58 -11.87
CA PHE A 47 43.02 -24.71 -10.67
C PHE A 47 42.45 -23.35 -10.25
N VAL A 48 43.27 -22.30 -10.24
CA VAL A 48 42.83 -20.93 -9.93
C VAL A 48 41.78 -20.45 -10.92
N ILE A 49 41.98 -20.65 -12.23
CA ILE A 49 41.02 -20.27 -13.27
C ILE A 49 39.70 -21.03 -13.08
N SER A 50 39.75 -22.34 -12.82
CA SER A 50 38.55 -23.15 -12.58
C SER A 50 37.76 -22.66 -11.36
N CYS A 51 38.46 -22.27 -10.29
CA CYS A 51 37.84 -21.75 -9.09
C CYS A 51 37.19 -20.38 -9.30
N LEU A 52 37.84 -19.51 -10.08
CA LEU A 52 37.31 -18.20 -10.45
C LEU A 52 36.06 -18.33 -11.33
N ALA A 53 36.10 -19.25 -12.30
CA ALA A 53 34.95 -19.57 -13.14
C ALA A 53 33.77 -20.09 -12.31
N MET A 54 34.03 -21.02 -11.39
CA MET A 54 33.01 -21.55 -10.47
C MET A 54 32.41 -20.45 -9.58
N GLY A 55 33.23 -19.55 -9.05
CA GLY A 55 32.79 -18.40 -8.26
C GLY A 55 31.89 -17.44 -9.04
N LEU A 56 32.22 -17.16 -10.30
CA LEU A 56 31.39 -16.35 -11.19
C LEU A 56 30.06 -17.02 -11.52
N VAL A 57 30.07 -18.32 -11.83
CA VAL A 57 28.85 -19.10 -12.10
C VAL A 57 27.94 -19.10 -10.88
N LEU A 58 28.48 -19.35 -9.69
CA LEU A 58 27.72 -19.32 -8.45
C LEU A 58 27.13 -17.92 -8.17
N GLY A 59 27.91 -16.86 -8.39
CA GLY A 59 27.45 -15.47 -8.29
C GLY A 59 26.29 -15.16 -9.24
N ALA A 60 26.33 -15.70 -10.47
CA ALA A 60 25.25 -15.57 -11.45
C ALA A 60 23.98 -16.33 -11.01
N PHE A 61 24.12 -17.55 -10.48
CA PHE A 61 22.99 -18.31 -9.93
C PHE A 61 22.34 -17.59 -8.74
N LEU A 62 23.15 -17.07 -7.81
CA LEU A 62 22.65 -16.29 -6.68
C LEU A 62 21.90 -15.03 -7.13
N TYR A 63 22.42 -14.32 -8.13
CA TYR A 63 21.72 -13.17 -8.71
C TYR A 63 20.36 -13.55 -9.30
N LEU A 64 20.30 -14.64 -10.09
CA LEU A 64 19.04 -15.12 -10.65
C LEU A 64 18.05 -15.54 -9.57
N PHE A 65 18.52 -16.20 -8.52
CA PHE A 65 17.70 -16.58 -7.38
C PHE A 65 17.10 -15.36 -6.67
N ILE A 66 17.93 -14.34 -6.37
CA ILE A 66 17.47 -13.09 -5.75
C ILE A 66 16.44 -12.39 -6.64
N ARG A 67 16.72 -12.27 -7.94
CA ARG A 67 15.81 -11.65 -8.91
C ARG A 67 14.44 -12.35 -8.95
N THR A 68 14.47 -13.69 -8.95
CA THR A 68 13.25 -14.51 -9.01
C THR A 68 12.45 -14.41 -7.71
N THR A 69 13.15 -14.40 -6.57
CA THR A 69 12.54 -14.24 -5.24
C THR A 69 11.89 -12.87 -5.09
N LEU A 70 12.57 -11.80 -5.49
CA LEU A 70 12.04 -10.44 -5.49
C LEU A 70 10.77 -10.33 -6.35
N LYS A 71 10.80 -10.88 -7.57
CA LYS A 71 9.62 -10.94 -8.45
C LYS A 71 8.46 -11.69 -7.77
N ARG A 72 8.73 -12.80 -7.09
CA ARG A 72 7.70 -13.58 -6.37
C ARG A 72 7.10 -12.80 -5.21
N HIS A 73 7.92 -12.14 -4.39
CA HIS A 73 7.46 -11.33 -3.26
C HIS A 73 6.56 -10.17 -3.70
N LEU A 74 6.94 -9.45 -4.76
CA LEU A 74 6.10 -8.38 -5.28
C LEU A 74 4.77 -8.90 -5.83
N ARG A 75 4.77 -10.08 -6.47
CA ARG A 75 3.55 -10.71 -6.98
C ARG A 75 2.55 -10.99 -5.87
N LEU A 76 3.04 -11.59 -4.77
CA LEU A 76 2.22 -11.88 -3.60
C LEU A 76 1.65 -10.60 -2.98
N GLN A 77 2.44 -9.52 -2.91
CA GLN A 77 1.94 -8.23 -2.42
C GLN A 77 0.87 -7.65 -3.36
N LEU A 78 1.07 -7.77 -4.68
CA LEU A 78 0.11 -7.28 -5.65
C LEU A 78 -1.19 -8.07 -5.64
N GLU A 79 -1.12 -9.38 -5.40
CA GLU A 79 -2.29 -10.27 -5.28
C GLU A 79 -3.17 -9.87 -4.09
N VAL A 80 -2.55 -9.49 -2.96
CA VAL A 80 -3.26 -8.96 -1.79
C VAL A 80 -3.92 -7.61 -2.06
N LEU A 81 -3.30 -6.76 -2.90
CA LEU A 81 -3.86 -5.44 -3.27
C LEU A 81 -4.86 -5.52 -4.43
N GLY A 82 -4.85 -6.59 -5.23
CA GLY A 82 -5.71 -6.80 -6.38
C GLY A 82 -7.21 -6.52 -6.16
N PRO A 83 -7.83 -6.96 -5.05
CA PRO A 83 -9.24 -6.69 -4.76
C PRO A 83 -9.57 -5.21 -4.58
N LEU A 84 -8.59 -4.39 -4.19
CA LEU A 84 -8.77 -2.97 -3.88
C LEU A 84 -8.52 -2.06 -5.09
N THR A 85 -7.77 -2.55 -6.08
CA THR A 85 -7.30 -1.73 -7.22
C THR A 85 -7.79 -2.20 -8.58
N GLY A 86 -8.45 -3.37 -8.63
CA GLY A 86 -8.99 -3.97 -9.84
C GLY A 86 -7.91 -4.57 -10.76
N GLU A 87 -8.34 -5.37 -11.74
CA GLU A 87 -7.50 -6.21 -12.64
C GLU A 87 -6.52 -5.43 -13.55
N GLY A 88 -6.48 -4.10 -13.48
CA GLY A 88 -5.68 -3.26 -14.39
C GLY A 88 -4.17 -3.19 -14.09
N ALA A 89 -3.71 -3.69 -12.93
CA ALA A 89 -2.34 -3.47 -12.46
C ALA A 89 -1.28 -4.43 -13.04
N LEU A 90 -1.67 -5.60 -13.55
CA LEU A 90 -0.74 -6.68 -13.98
C LEU A 90 -0.52 -6.70 -15.50
N LYS A 91 0.03 -5.63 -16.08
CA LYS A 91 0.36 -5.61 -17.52
C LYS A 91 1.79 -6.04 -17.87
N ASP A 92 2.70 -6.00 -16.90
CA ASP A 92 4.12 -6.32 -17.11
C ASP A 92 4.64 -7.22 -15.97
N GLU A 93 5.08 -8.42 -16.35
CA GLU A 93 5.61 -9.42 -15.41
C GLU A 93 7.09 -9.18 -15.05
N SER A 94 7.73 -8.13 -15.56
CA SER A 94 9.05 -7.73 -15.09
C SER A 94 8.99 -7.33 -13.61
N PHE A 95 10.12 -7.42 -12.90
CA PHE A 95 10.19 -6.94 -11.50
C PHE A 95 9.84 -5.45 -11.43
N GLU A 96 10.27 -4.70 -12.44
CA GLU A 96 10.00 -3.28 -12.62
C GLU A 96 8.50 -2.99 -12.82
N GLY A 97 7.83 -3.82 -13.63
CA GLY A 97 6.39 -3.77 -13.88
C GLY A 97 5.58 -4.02 -12.62
N LEU A 98 5.88 -5.11 -11.91
CA LEU A 98 5.26 -5.47 -10.64
C LEU A 98 5.44 -4.38 -9.57
N HIS A 99 6.62 -3.77 -9.48
CA HIS A 99 6.87 -2.75 -8.45
C HIS A 99 6.15 -1.44 -8.78
N GLY A 100 6.10 -1.06 -10.05
CA GLY A 100 5.32 0.08 -10.51
C GLY A 100 3.81 -0.12 -10.31
N ALA A 101 3.33 -1.35 -10.53
CA ALA A 101 1.96 -1.73 -10.25
C ALA A 101 1.63 -1.59 -8.76
N LEU A 102 2.54 -2.00 -7.86
CA LEU A 102 2.35 -1.87 -6.41
C LEU A 102 2.29 -0.41 -5.97
N GLU A 103 3.20 0.44 -6.45
CA GLU A 103 3.23 1.88 -6.17
C GLU A 103 1.94 2.57 -6.66
N SER A 104 1.46 2.20 -7.85
CA SER A 104 0.18 2.68 -8.38
C SER A 104 -1.00 2.19 -7.54
N SER A 105 -0.95 0.95 -7.07
CA SER A 105 -2.03 0.34 -6.29
C SER A 105 -2.17 1.03 -4.92
N VAL A 106 -1.06 1.26 -4.23
CA VAL A 106 -1.03 1.98 -2.94
C VAL A 106 -1.54 3.42 -3.10
N SER A 107 -1.13 4.13 -4.15
CA SER A 107 -1.59 5.50 -4.38
C SER A 107 -3.08 5.58 -4.71
N GLN A 108 -3.63 4.61 -5.45
CA GLN A 108 -5.08 4.50 -5.67
C GLN A 108 -5.85 4.29 -4.36
N VAL A 109 -5.39 3.39 -3.50
CA VAL A 109 -6.01 3.17 -2.18
C VAL A 109 -5.95 4.44 -1.32
N GLN A 110 -4.82 5.13 -1.29
CA GLN A 110 -4.68 6.39 -0.56
C GLN A 110 -5.66 7.45 -1.06
N ASN A 111 -5.80 7.60 -2.38
CA ASN A 111 -6.76 8.53 -2.98
C ASN A 111 -8.21 8.15 -2.68
N LEU A 112 -8.54 6.86 -2.68
CA LEU A 112 -9.88 6.37 -2.33
C LEU A 112 -10.23 6.69 -0.87
N VAL A 113 -9.30 6.44 0.05
CA VAL A 113 -9.48 6.79 1.49
C VAL A 113 -9.66 8.30 1.65
N GLN A 114 -8.86 9.11 0.96
CA GLN A 114 -9.00 10.57 0.99
C GLN A 114 -10.35 11.04 0.42
N ALA A 115 -10.84 10.39 -0.65
CA ALA A 115 -12.15 10.68 -1.23
C ALA A 115 -13.29 10.31 -0.27
N ILE A 116 -13.17 9.17 0.42
CA ILE A 116 -14.17 8.77 1.43
C ILE A 116 -14.18 9.74 2.60
N LEU A 117 -13.02 10.09 3.15
CA LEU A 117 -12.91 11.04 4.27
C LEU A 117 -13.46 12.42 3.90
N SER A 118 -13.10 12.94 2.71
CA SER A 118 -13.64 14.22 2.25
C SER A 118 -15.15 14.19 1.95
N THR A 119 -15.69 13.03 1.59
CA THR A 119 -17.14 12.84 1.43
C THR A 119 -17.83 12.80 2.79
N LEU A 120 -17.19 12.19 3.80
CA LEU A 120 -17.69 12.15 5.18
C LEU A 120 -17.72 13.55 5.81
N ASP A 121 -16.61 14.30 5.70
CA ASP A 121 -16.51 15.69 6.18
C ASP A 121 -17.57 16.60 5.54
N ARG A 122 -17.99 16.28 4.31
CA ARG A 122 -19.03 17.02 3.60
C ARG A 122 -20.44 16.66 4.07
N GLN A 123 -20.65 15.50 4.68
CA GLN A 123 -21.95 15.04 5.17
C GLN A 123 -22.23 15.43 6.63
N ASP A 124 -21.21 15.60 7.47
CA ASP A 124 -21.35 16.07 8.86
C ASP A 124 -22.26 17.31 9.04
N PRO A 125 -22.10 18.42 8.29
CA PRO A 125 -22.94 19.60 8.48
C PRO A 125 -24.41 19.34 8.11
N HIS A 126 -24.70 18.37 7.26
CA HIS A 126 -26.08 18.04 6.90
C HIS A 126 -26.80 17.30 8.04
N PHE A 127 -26.11 16.46 8.81
CA PHE A 127 -26.67 15.82 10.00
C PHE A 127 -26.92 16.82 11.12
N GLU A 128 -26.01 17.77 11.32
CA GLU A 128 -26.15 18.82 12.33
C GLU A 128 -27.34 19.74 12.02
N VAL A 129 -27.49 20.16 10.77
CA VAL A 129 -28.64 20.96 10.30
C VAL A 129 -29.95 20.17 10.41
N LEU A 130 -29.95 18.87 10.09
CA LEU A 130 -31.15 18.04 10.21
C LEU A 130 -31.58 17.88 11.68
N ALA A 131 -30.63 17.64 12.58
CA ALA A 131 -30.88 17.55 14.02
C ALA A 131 -31.44 18.87 14.57
N ALA A 132 -30.82 20.01 14.21
CA ALA A 132 -31.27 21.34 14.63
C ALA A 132 -32.67 21.69 14.10
N ASN A 133 -32.97 21.34 12.85
CA ASN A 133 -34.29 21.55 12.27
C ASN A 133 -35.35 20.65 12.94
N SER A 134 -35.00 19.41 13.29
CA SER A 134 -35.92 18.52 14.00
C SER A 134 -36.23 19.03 15.41
N SER A 135 -35.24 19.55 16.14
CA SER A 135 -35.48 20.14 17.45
C SER A 135 -36.35 21.39 17.34
N TYR A 136 -36.09 22.24 16.35
CA TYR A 136 -36.88 23.45 16.09
C TYR A 136 -38.35 23.13 15.75
N LEU A 137 -38.60 22.14 14.89
CA LEU A 137 -39.96 21.70 14.56
C LEU A 137 -40.68 21.12 15.78
N SER A 138 -39.97 20.36 16.61
CA SER A 138 -40.55 19.82 17.85
C SER A 138 -40.96 20.93 18.82
N GLU A 139 -40.12 21.95 18.98
CA GLU A 139 -40.41 23.12 19.83
C GLU A 139 -41.63 23.89 19.31
N ARG A 140 -41.68 24.19 18.00
CA ARG A 140 -42.85 24.85 17.39
C ARG A 140 -44.12 24.04 17.48
N ALA A 141 -44.04 22.72 17.33
CA ALA A 141 -45.19 21.84 17.48
C ALA A 141 -45.75 21.90 18.91
N GLN A 142 -44.86 21.95 19.91
CA GLN A 142 -45.23 22.06 21.31
C GLN A 142 -45.84 23.43 21.64
N GLU A 143 -45.25 24.52 21.16
CA GLU A 143 -45.83 25.87 21.29
C GLU A 143 -47.22 25.99 20.64
N GLY A 144 -47.39 25.41 19.44
CA GLY A 144 -48.68 25.39 18.74
C GLY A 144 -49.73 24.58 19.49
N LEU A 145 -49.33 23.45 20.08
CA LEU A 145 -50.21 22.63 20.91
C LEU A 145 -50.66 23.39 22.16
N ASP A 146 -49.75 24.07 22.84
CA ASP A 146 -50.05 24.87 24.03
C ASP A 146 -50.97 26.05 23.69
N ALA A 147 -50.74 26.73 22.57
CA ALA A 147 -51.60 27.82 22.10
C ALA A 147 -53.02 27.33 21.77
N ALA A 148 -53.15 26.17 21.12
CA ALA A 148 -54.45 25.55 20.86
C ALA A 148 -55.15 25.16 22.18
N HIS A 149 -54.40 24.64 23.15
CA HIS A 149 -54.95 24.25 24.44
C HIS A 149 -55.47 25.45 25.24
N ARG A 150 -54.74 26.58 25.23
CA ARG A 150 -55.17 27.85 25.84
C ARG A 150 -56.38 28.43 25.13
N SER A 151 -56.37 28.48 23.80
CA SER A 151 -57.51 28.97 23.02
C SER A 151 -58.77 28.17 23.30
N ASN A 152 -58.67 26.86 23.44
CA ASN A 152 -59.81 26.00 23.78
C ASN A 152 -60.33 26.26 25.21
N GLN A 153 -59.44 26.55 26.16
CA GLN A 153 -59.83 26.98 27.51
C GLN A 153 -60.52 28.35 27.50
N ASP A 154 -60.00 29.32 26.72
CA ASP A 154 -60.58 30.65 26.59
C ASP A 154 -61.99 30.61 25.96
N VAL A 155 -62.19 29.76 24.94
CA VAL A 155 -63.51 29.53 24.33
C VAL A 155 -64.49 28.96 25.35
N LYS A 156 -64.09 27.94 26.12
CA LYS A 156 -64.96 27.37 27.18
C LYS A 156 -65.31 28.40 28.25
N ALA A 157 -64.35 29.21 28.68
CA ALA A 157 -64.61 30.27 29.66
C ALA A 157 -65.54 31.37 29.11
N MET A 158 -65.50 31.63 27.79
CA MET A 158 -66.43 32.56 27.12
C MET A 158 -67.84 31.96 26.98
N GLU A 159 -67.95 30.65 26.69
CA GLU A 159 -69.23 29.93 26.67
C GLU A 159 -69.90 29.94 28.05
N GLU A 160 -69.15 29.71 29.13
CA GLU A 160 -69.66 29.76 30.50
C GLU A 160 -70.18 31.16 30.86
N LYS A 161 -69.45 32.23 30.49
CA LYS A 161 -69.89 33.63 30.72
C LYS A 161 -71.10 34.06 29.90
N GLN A 162 -71.42 33.38 28.81
CA GLN A 162 -72.61 33.65 28.00
C GLN A 162 -73.85 32.92 28.51
N GLN A 163 -73.69 31.93 29.41
CA GLN A 163 -74.79 31.14 29.99
C GLN A 163 -75.26 31.65 31.35
N GLU A 164 -74.51 32.56 32.00
CA GLU A 164 -74.94 33.37 33.16
C GLU A 164 -75.61 34.69 32.72
#